data_AF-A0A815T725-F1
#
_entry.id   AF-A0A815T725-F1
#
_cell.length_a   1.000
_cell.length_b   1.000
_cell.length_c   1.000
_cell.angle_alpha   90.00
_cell.angle_beta   90.00
_cell.angle_gamma   90.00
#
_symmetry.space_group_name_H-M   'P 1'
#
loop_
_entity.id
_entity.type
_entity.pdbx_description
1 polymer ?
#
loop_
_entity_poly.entity_id
_entity_poly.type
_entity_poly.pdbx_seq_one_letter_code
_entity_poly.pdbx_strand_id
1 'polypeptide(L)'
;MESIDKNLSLDDVWAKVLVGIERIYRFQEMSPPEYMMLYSHVYNFCTNTNAQGSASRTVPKTTGKTGSNNRVNVNEGANIVGGALYEKLKNHLKVYLEKICEKGLDLQGESVLRFYTANWEQYRFSSKVTNGFCHYLNRHWVRREYDSGRKDIYEIFTVN
;
A
#
# COMPACT_ATOMS: atom_id res chain seq x y z
N MET A 1 -16.07 19.08 4.03
CA MET A 1 -15.21 18.54 2.96
C MET A 1 -13.79 18.77 3.43
N GLU A 2 -13.18 17.76 4.04
CA GLU A 2 -11.86 17.85 4.65
C GLU A 2 -10.83 18.08 3.53
N SER A 3 -10.01 19.12 3.64
CA SER A 3 -9.01 19.43 2.62
C SER A 3 -7.99 18.30 2.60
N ILE A 4 -7.86 17.61 1.46
CA ILE A 4 -6.83 16.60 1.28
C ILE A 4 -5.47 17.32 1.26
N ASP A 5 -4.79 17.28 2.39
CA ASP A 5 -3.51 17.95 2.58
C ASP A 5 -2.46 17.32 1.67
N LYS A 6 -1.78 18.14 0.87
CA LYS A 6 -0.93 17.65 -0.22
C LYS A 6 0.43 17.14 0.28
N ASN A 7 0.83 17.43 1.52
CA ASN A 7 2.12 17.03 2.09
C ASN A 7 1.98 16.11 3.32
N LEU A 8 1.13 15.08 3.23
CA LEU A 8 0.98 14.09 4.30
C LEU A 8 2.23 13.18 4.37
N SER A 9 2.71 12.92 5.59
CA SER A 9 3.80 11.96 5.80
C SER A 9 3.31 10.52 5.55
N LEU A 10 4.25 9.57 5.44
CA LEU A 10 3.91 8.14 5.34
C LEU A 10 3.01 7.69 6.49
N ASP A 11 3.29 8.13 7.72
CA ASP A 11 2.54 7.70 8.90
C ASP A 11 1.12 8.28 8.89
N ASP A 12 0.94 9.52 8.42
CA ASP A 12 -0.38 10.14 8.30
C ASP A 12 -1.23 9.44 7.23
N VAL A 13 -0.63 9.15 6.07
CA VAL A 13 -1.32 8.41 4.99
C VAL A 13 -1.65 7.00 5.47
N TRP A 14 -0.70 6.32 6.11
CA TRP A 14 -0.91 4.99 6.62
C TRP A 14 -2.03 4.95 7.66
N ALA A 15 -2.09 5.89 8.61
CA ALA A 15 -3.15 5.94 9.61
C ALA A 15 -4.55 6.03 8.96
N LYS A 16 -4.70 6.85 7.93
CA LYS A 16 -5.98 6.98 7.19
C LYS A 16 -6.32 5.71 6.41
N VAL A 17 -5.33 5.14 5.71
CA VAL A 17 -5.51 3.91 4.92
C VAL A 17 -5.83 2.72 5.84
N LEU A 18 -5.15 2.62 6.99
CA LEU A 18 -5.33 1.57 7.98
C LEU A 18 -6.76 1.55 8.52
N VAL A 19 -7.34 2.70 8.87
CA VAL A 19 -8.75 2.77 9.31
C VAL A 19 -9.69 2.20 8.23
N GLY A 20 -9.44 2.52 6.96
CA GLY A 20 -10.19 1.95 5.84
C GLY A 20 -10.05 0.43 5.73
N ILE A 21 -8.82 -0.08 5.82
CA ILE A 21 -8.51 -1.51 5.82
C ILE A 21 -9.25 -2.20 6.97
N GLU A 22 -9.13 -1.71 8.20
CA GLU A 22 -9.77 -2.34 9.35
C GLU A 22 -11.29 -2.40 9.22
N ARG A 23 -11.93 -1.36 8.68
CA ARG A 23 -13.37 -1.37 8.40
C ARG A 23 -13.74 -2.46 7.39
N ILE A 24 -12.98 -2.56 6.30
CA ILE A 24 -13.21 -3.55 5.23
C ILE A 24 -13.00 -4.98 5.75
N TYR A 25 -11.98 -5.22 6.55
CA TYR A 25 -11.69 -6.54 7.14
C TYR A 25 -12.60 -6.90 8.32
N ARG A 26 -13.36 -5.94 8.84
CA ARG A 26 -14.46 -6.13 9.80
C ARG A 26 -15.84 -6.19 9.13
N PHE A 27 -15.91 -6.17 7.79
CA PHE A 27 -17.17 -6.17 7.04
C PHE A 27 -18.10 -5.01 7.39
N GLN A 28 -17.53 -3.87 7.75
CA GLN A 28 -18.30 -2.66 7.99
C GLN A 28 -18.58 -1.96 6.66
N GLU A 29 -19.77 -1.39 6.54
CA GLU A 29 -20.18 -0.66 5.35
C GLU A 29 -19.23 0.53 5.09
N MET A 30 -18.97 0.75 3.81
CA MET A 30 -18.17 1.86 3.32
C MET A 30 -18.90 2.49 2.13
N SER A 31 -19.18 3.78 2.26
CA SER A 31 -19.80 4.55 1.20
C SER A 31 -18.82 4.77 0.03
N PRO A 32 -19.33 4.96 -1.21
CA PRO A 32 -18.47 5.26 -2.35
C PRO A 32 -17.53 6.46 -2.14
N PRO A 33 -17.94 7.57 -1.49
CA PRO A 33 -17.03 8.67 -1.17
C PRO A 33 -15.88 8.25 -0.25
N GLU A 34 -16.14 7.45 0.79
CA GLU A 34 -15.10 6.95 1.69
C GLU A 34 -14.09 6.07 0.95
N TYR A 35 -14.58 5.16 0.09
CA TYR A 35 -13.70 4.36 -0.76
C TYR A 35 -12.83 5.24 -1.67
N MET A 36 -13.42 6.26 -2.28
CA MET A 36 -12.68 7.20 -3.15
C MET A 36 -11.65 8.02 -2.37
N MET A 37 -11.89 8.33 -1.09
CA MET A 37 -10.89 8.97 -0.23
C MET A 37 -9.69 8.03 0.00
N LEU A 38 -9.91 6.74 0.28
CA LEU A 38 -8.81 5.77 0.43
C LEU A 38 -7.97 5.67 -0.83
N TYR A 39 -8.63 5.53 -1.99
CA TYR A 39 -7.94 5.54 -3.28
C TYR A 39 -7.12 6.81 -3.47
N SER A 40 -7.70 7.98 -3.17
CA SER A 40 -7.04 9.27 -3.32
C SER A 40 -5.83 9.41 -2.39
N HIS A 41 -5.89 8.90 -1.16
CA HIS A 41 -4.75 8.90 -0.24
C HIS A 41 -3.58 8.09 -0.79
N VAL A 42 -3.83 6.87 -1.27
CA VAL A 42 -2.78 6.02 -1.86
C VAL A 42 -2.23 6.65 -3.14
N TYR A 43 -3.11 7.12 -4.03
CA TYR A 43 -2.73 7.77 -5.28
C TYR A 43 -1.86 9.01 -5.06
N ASN A 44 -2.32 9.94 -4.20
CA ASN A 44 -1.59 11.18 -3.92
C ASN A 44 -0.23 10.89 -3.28
N PHE A 45 -0.17 9.93 -2.35
CA PHE A 45 1.09 9.54 -1.73
C PHE A 45 2.08 8.97 -2.76
N CYS A 46 1.62 8.06 -3.64
CA CYS A 46 2.47 7.47 -4.67
C CYS A 46 2.91 8.47 -5.76
N THR A 47 2.19 9.58 -5.94
CA THR A 47 2.47 10.58 -6.99
C THR A 47 3.20 11.83 -6.46
N ASN A 48 3.06 12.19 -5.19
CA ASN A 48 3.80 13.28 -4.55
C ASN A 48 5.23 12.86 -4.21
N THR A 49 6.06 12.85 -5.25
CA THR A 49 7.47 12.47 -5.23
C THR A 49 8.43 13.61 -4.87
N ASN A 50 7.90 14.82 -4.63
CA ASN A 50 8.72 16.02 -4.41
C ASN A 50 9.02 16.35 -2.93
N ALA A 51 8.42 15.67 -1.96
CA ALA A 51 8.47 16.11 -0.56
C ALA A 51 9.60 15.49 0.29
N GLN A 52 10.25 14.42 -0.16
CA GLN A 52 11.28 13.71 0.66
C GLN A 52 12.63 13.50 -0.04
N GLY A 53 12.91 14.22 -1.14
CA GLY A 53 14.21 14.24 -1.79
C GLY A 53 15.27 15.15 -1.13
N SER A 54 14.91 15.87 -0.06
CA SER A 54 15.79 16.82 0.63
C SER A 54 16.52 16.21 1.83
N ALA A 55 17.08 15.01 1.66
CA ALA A 55 18.18 14.55 2.51
C ALA A 55 19.50 15.06 1.90
N SER A 56 19.97 16.17 2.46
CA SER A 56 21.33 16.75 2.39
C SER A 56 22.30 16.10 1.39
N ARG A 57 22.58 16.81 0.30
CA ARG A 57 23.84 16.65 -0.43
C ARG A 57 24.40 18.04 -0.74
N THR A 58 25.17 18.57 0.20
CA THR A 58 26.07 19.70 -0.02
C THR A 58 27.08 19.29 -1.09
N VAL A 59 26.91 19.77 -2.32
CA VAL A 59 27.91 19.64 -3.39
C VAL A 59 28.40 21.03 -3.77
N PRO A 60 29.73 21.28 -3.80
CA PRO A 60 30.26 22.60 -4.13
C PRO A 60 29.98 22.98 -5.59
N LYS A 61 29.71 24.28 -5.76
CA LYS A 61 29.39 24.95 -7.03
C LYS A 61 30.61 24.93 -7.94
N THR A 62 30.57 24.16 -9.03
CA THR A 62 31.48 24.36 -10.17
C THR A 62 30.68 24.65 -11.43
N THR A 63 31.10 25.72 -12.11
CA THR A 63 30.50 26.30 -13.30
C THR A 63 30.84 25.48 -14.54
N GLY A 64 29.83 25.03 -15.29
CA GLY A 64 30.03 24.44 -16.61
C GLY A 64 28.70 24.24 -17.34
N LYS A 65 28.46 25.07 -18.37
CA LYS A 65 27.32 24.96 -19.29
C LYS A 65 27.51 23.76 -20.22
N THR A 66 26.52 22.87 -20.29
CA THR A 66 26.03 22.25 -21.54
C THR A 66 24.71 21.53 -21.25
N GLY A 67 23.70 21.78 -22.07
CA GLY A 67 22.35 21.27 -21.91
C GLY A 67 22.28 19.76 -22.05
N SER A 68 21.76 19.11 -21.00
CA SER A 68 21.17 17.79 -21.05
C SER A 68 19.95 17.84 -20.14
N ASN A 69 18.80 17.37 -20.63
CA ASN A 69 17.53 17.34 -19.90
C ASN A 69 17.70 16.53 -18.62
N ASN A 70 18.01 17.22 -17.52
CA ASN A 70 18.16 16.65 -16.20
C ASN A 70 16.75 16.32 -15.68
N ARG A 71 16.20 15.17 -16.11
CA ARG A 71 15.11 14.49 -15.41
C ARG A 71 15.67 14.03 -14.07
N VAL A 72 15.81 14.98 -13.14
CA VAL A 72 16.16 14.71 -11.75
C VAL A 72 15.25 13.60 -11.25
N ASN A 73 15.86 12.65 -10.55
CA ASN A 73 15.45 11.29 -10.23
C ASN A 73 14.08 11.13 -9.53
N VAL A 74 12.98 11.58 -10.15
CA VAL A 74 11.58 11.40 -9.66
C VAL A 74 11.26 9.92 -9.42
N ASN A 75 11.90 9.04 -10.20
CA ASN A 75 11.74 7.59 -10.11
C ASN A 75 12.25 7.00 -8.79
N GLU A 76 13.31 7.57 -8.21
CA GLU A 76 13.91 7.07 -6.97
C GLU A 76 13.05 7.43 -5.75
N GLY A 77 12.53 8.66 -5.70
CA GLY A 77 11.59 9.09 -4.65
C GLY A 77 10.30 8.27 -4.67
N ALA A 78 9.74 8.01 -5.86
CA ALA A 78 8.57 7.13 -6.02
C ALA A 78 8.83 5.69 -5.54
N ASN A 79 10.07 5.20 -5.71
CA ASN A 79 10.44 3.85 -5.30
C ASN A 79 10.43 3.71 -3.77
N ILE A 80 11.06 4.64 -3.06
CA ILE A 80 11.15 4.61 -1.58
C ILE A 80 9.75 4.70 -0.96
N VAL A 81 8.94 5.64 -1.45
CA VAL A 81 7.60 5.93 -0.94
C VAL A 81 6.65 4.74 -1.18
N GLY A 82 6.62 4.18 -2.39
CA GLY A 82 5.79 3.03 -2.71
C GLY A 82 6.15 1.79 -1.88
N GLY A 83 7.45 1.52 -1.73
CA GLY A 83 7.92 0.36 -0.96
C GLY A 83 7.58 0.46 0.53
N ALA A 84 7.70 1.65 1.13
CA ALA A 84 7.36 1.84 2.53
C ALA A 84 5.86 1.61 2.81
N LEU A 85 4.97 2.04 1.90
CA LEU A 85 3.54 1.78 2.02
C LEU A 85 3.22 0.29 1.82
N TYR A 86 3.86 -0.35 0.83
CA TYR A 86 3.71 -1.79 0.58
C TYR A 86 4.10 -2.62 1.81
N GLU A 87 5.24 -2.32 2.43
CA GLU A 87 5.71 -3.05 3.61
C GLU A 87 4.80 -2.86 4.83
N LYS A 88 4.26 -1.65 5.06
CA LYS A 88 3.27 -1.44 6.12
C LYS A 88 2.00 -2.27 5.89
N LEU A 89 1.49 -2.30 4.66
CA LEU A 89 0.34 -3.11 4.29
C LEU A 89 0.60 -4.61 4.48
N LYS A 90 1.71 -5.12 3.93
CA LYS A 90 2.14 -6.52 4.05
C LYS A 90 2.24 -6.95 5.51
N ASN A 91 2.90 -6.15 6.34
CA ASN A 91 3.06 -6.44 7.77
C ASN A 91 1.72 -6.44 8.51
N HIS A 92 0.82 -5.50 8.21
CA HIS A 92 -0.50 -5.47 8.82
C HIS A 92 -1.33 -6.71 8.46
N LEU A 93 -1.36 -7.10 7.18
CA LEU A 93 -2.10 -8.28 6.73
C LEU A 93 -1.52 -9.57 7.32
N LYS A 94 -0.19 -9.67 7.46
CA LYS A 94 0.46 -10.78 8.15
C LYS A 94 -0.02 -10.91 9.60
N VAL A 95 0.04 -9.81 10.36
CA VAL A 95 -0.42 -9.79 11.76
C VAL A 95 -1.92 -10.10 11.88
N TYR A 96 -2.73 -9.62 10.94
CA TYR A 96 -4.16 -9.94 10.89
C TYR A 96 -4.39 -11.45 10.70
N LEU A 97 -3.68 -12.06 9.75
CA LEU A 97 -3.78 -13.50 9.47
C LEU A 97 -3.28 -14.35 10.64
N GLU A 98 -2.16 -13.98 11.26
CA GLU A 98 -1.64 -14.65 12.47
C GLU A 98 -2.70 -14.70 13.58
N LYS A 99 -3.39 -13.58 13.85
CA LYS A 99 -4.49 -13.51 14.82
C LYS A 99 -5.71 -14.35 14.46
N ILE A 100 -5.98 -14.56 13.17
CA ILE A 100 -7.04 -15.48 12.72
C ILE A 100 -6.60 -16.91 12.96
N CYS A 101 -5.38 -17.26 12.57
CA CYS A 101 -4.83 -18.60 12.76
C CYS A 101 -4.88 -19.01 14.23
N GLU A 102 -4.46 -18.13 15.15
CA GLU A 102 -4.51 -18.36 16.60
C GLU A 102 -5.91 -18.77 17.09
N LYS A 103 -6.98 -18.14 16.59
CA LYS A 103 -8.36 -18.46 16.96
C LYS A 103 -8.83 -19.83 16.45
N GLY A 104 -8.17 -20.36 15.44
CA GLY A 104 -8.49 -21.64 14.82
C GLY A 104 -7.70 -22.83 15.36
N LEU A 105 -6.65 -22.62 16.18
CA LEU A 105 -5.70 -23.65 16.56
C LEU A 105 -6.34 -24.84 17.30
N ASP A 106 -7.32 -24.56 18.15
CA ASP A 106 -7.99 -25.58 18.97
C ASP A 106 -9.19 -26.23 18.26
N LEU A 107 -9.54 -25.76 17.04
CA LEU A 107 -10.68 -26.30 16.29
C LEU A 107 -10.29 -27.62 15.60
N GLN A 108 -11.25 -28.55 15.56
CA GLN A 108 -11.05 -29.87 14.97
C GLN A 108 -12.25 -30.34 14.14
N GLY A 109 -12.02 -31.29 13.25
CA GLY A 109 -13.05 -31.91 12.42
C GLY A 109 -13.80 -30.90 11.56
N GLU A 110 -15.12 -30.89 11.62
CA GLU A 110 -15.94 -29.98 10.80
C GLU A 110 -15.81 -28.51 11.25
N SER A 111 -15.55 -28.24 12.53
CA SER A 111 -15.47 -26.87 13.05
C SER A 111 -14.30 -26.09 12.44
N VAL A 112 -13.14 -26.72 12.26
CA VAL A 112 -11.98 -26.09 11.60
C VAL A 112 -12.23 -25.86 10.12
N LEU A 113 -12.96 -26.76 9.44
CA LEU A 113 -13.33 -26.57 8.04
C LEU A 113 -14.26 -25.37 7.88
N ARG A 114 -15.33 -25.28 8.68
CA ARG A 114 -16.27 -24.13 8.65
C ARG A 114 -15.56 -22.82 8.98
N PHE A 115 -14.68 -22.83 9.98
CA PHE A 115 -13.87 -21.67 10.35
C PHE A 115 -12.98 -21.23 9.19
N TYR A 116 -12.23 -22.16 8.59
CA TYR A 116 -11.35 -21.87 7.47
C TYR A 116 -12.11 -21.31 6.28
N THR A 117 -13.19 -21.96 5.84
CA THR A 117 -13.96 -21.51 4.66
C THR A 117 -14.54 -20.12 4.88
N ALA A 118 -15.13 -19.86 6.05
CA ALA A 118 -15.71 -18.55 6.35
C ALA A 118 -14.64 -17.44 6.38
N ASN A 119 -13.52 -17.66 7.09
CA ASN A 119 -12.45 -16.66 7.15
C ASN A 119 -11.76 -16.48 5.80
N TRP A 120 -11.64 -17.53 4.99
CA TRP A 120 -11.03 -17.45 3.65
C TRP A 120 -11.89 -16.64 2.68
N GLU A 121 -13.20 -16.88 2.63
CA GLU A 121 -14.12 -16.11 1.80
C GLU A 121 -14.12 -14.63 2.19
N GLN A 122 -14.16 -14.37 3.51
CA GLN A 122 -14.07 -13.03 4.05
C GLN A 122 -12.76 -12.34 3.67
N TYR A 123 -11.63 -13.00 3.93
CA TYR A 123 -10.31 -12.49 3.60
C TYR A 123 -10.17 -12.19 2.11
N ARG A 124 -10.66 -13.08 1.24
CA ARG A 124 -10.63 -12.91 -0.22
C ARG A 124 -11.42 -11.69 -0.66
N PHE A 125 -12.64 -11.52 -0.13
CA PHE A 125 -13.47 -10.35 -0.45
C PHE A 125 -12.78 -9.06 -0.03
N SER A 126 -12.35 -8.96 1.23
CA SER A 126 -11.66 -7.78 1.76
C SER A 126 -10.38 -7.47 0.97
N SER A 127 -9.58 -8.50 0.65
CA SER A 127 -8.37 -8.37 -0.17
C SER A 127 -8.65 -7.81 -1.57
N LYS A 128 -9.75 -8.23 -2.21
CA LYS A 128 -10.15 -7.70 -3.52
C LYS A 128 -10.48 -6.21 -3.46
N VAL A 129 -11.14 -5.76 -2.39
CA VAL A 129 -11.45 -4.33 -2.18
C VAL A 129 -10.16 -3.54 -1.89
N THR A 130 -9.28 -4.07 -1.04
CA THR A 130 -7.95 -3.48 -0.77
C THR A 130 -7.11 -3.33 -2.02
N ASN A 131 -7.08 -4.37 -2.86
CA ASN A 131 -6.41 -4.33 -4.15
C ASN A 131 -6.97 -3.24 -5.08
N GLY A 132 -8.28 -2.98 -5.01
CA GLY A 132 -8.95 -1.92 -5.76
C GLY A 132 -8.44 -0.53 -5.41
N PHE A 133 -8.48 -0.14 -4.12
CA PHE A 133 -8.03 1.21 -3.74
C PHE A 133 -6.50 1.36 -3.78
N CYS A 134 -5.75 0.25 -3.70
CA CYS A 134 -4.30 0.24 -3.90
C CYS A 134 -3.87 -0.01 -5.36
N HIS A 135 -4.78 0.05 -6.33
CA HIS A 135 -4.47 -0.27 -7.74
C HIS A 135 -3.28 0.51 -8.30
N TYR A 136 -3.13 1.78 -7.93
CA TYR A 136 -2.00 2.60 -8.37
C TYR A 136 -0.65 2.06 -7.88
N LEU A 137 -0.58 1.63 -6.61
CA LEU A 137 0.61 1.02 -6.02
C LEU A 137 0.98 -0.27 -6.76
N ASN A 138 0.00 -1.14 -7.04
CA ASN A 138 0.23 -2.36 -7.81
C ASN A 138 0.78 -2.06 -9.22
N ARG A 139 0.10 -1.16 -9.93
CA ARG A 139 0.42 -0.85 -11.33
C ARG A 139 1.79 -0.21 -11.51
N HIS A 140 2.19 0.67 -10.59
CA HIS A 140 3.36 1.54 -10.79
C HIS A 140 4.57 1.19 -9.92
N TRP A 141 4.35 0.64 -8.72
CA TRP A 141 5.44 0.20 -7.85
C TRP A 141 5.66 -1.30 -7.95
N VAL A 142 4.65 -2.13 -7.62
CA VAL A 142 4.80 -3.61 -7.61
C VAL A 142 5.29 -4.13 -8.96
N ARG A 143 4.61 -3.75 -10.05
CA ARG A 143 4.99 -4.19 -11.41
C ARG A 143 6.42 -3.79 -11.77
N ARG A 144 6.84 -2.57 -11.40
CA ARG A 144 8.20 -2.08 -11.66
C ARG A 144 9.24 -2.90 -10.90
N GLU A 145 8.97 -3.23 -9.65
CA GLU A 145 9.90 -4.02 -8.84
C GLU A 145 10.04 -5.45 -9.34
N TYR A 146 8.93 -6.04 -9.77
CA TYR A 146 8.93 -7.33 -10.45
C TYR A 146 9.78 -7.28 -11.74
N ASP A 147 9.56 -6.27 -12.58
CA ASP A 147 10.32 -6.05 -13.83
C ASP A 147 11.82 -5.77 -13.56
N SER A 148 12.15 -5.23 -12.39
CA SER A 148 13.53 -4.97 -11.93
C SER A 148 14.22 -6.22 -11.35
N GLY A 149 13.53 -7.36 -11.33
CA GLY A 149 14.07 -8.66 -10.91
C GLY A 149 13.76 -9.07 -9.47
N ARG A 150 13.02 -8.26 -8.69
CA ARG A 150 12.55 -8.62 -7.35
C ARG A 150 11.30 -9.49 -7.43
N LYS A 151 11.49 -10.81 -7.37
CA LYS A 151 10.43 -11.81 -7.53
C LYS A 151 9.65 -12.12 -6.25
N ASP A 152 10.06 -11.56 -5.12
CA ASP A 152 9.44 -11.71 -3.80
C ASP A 152 8.33 -10.68 -3.53
N ILE A 153 8.06 -9.80 -4.50
CA ILE A 153 7.02 -8.78 -4.44
C ILE A 153 5.85 -9.21 -5.33
N TYR A 154 4.66 -9.17 -4.74
CA TYR A 154 3.42 -9.59 -5.38
C TYR A 154 2.35 -8.50 -5.29
N GLU A 155 1.41 -8.51 -6.23
CA GLU A 155 0.22 -7.67 -6.11
C GLU A 155 -0.53 -7.98 -4.81
N ILE A 156 -1.20 -6.97 -4.27
CA ILE A 156 -1.91 -7.07 -2.99
C ILE A 156 -2.92 -8.22 -2.98
N PHE A 157 -3.56 -8.48 -4.11
CA PHE A 157 -4.41 -9.65 -4.28
C PHE A 157 -4.28 -10.20 -5.68
N THR A 158 -3.89 -11.47 -5.78
CA THR A 158 -3.88 -12.25 -7.01
C THR A 158 -4.90 -13.38 -6.90
N VAL A 159 -5.80 -13.49 -7.88
CA VAL A 159 -6.66 -14.67 -8.02
C VAL A 159 -5.88 -15.65 -8.89
N ASN A 160 -5.29 -16.68 -8.27
CA ASN A 160 -4.77 -17.83 -9.02
C ASN A 160 -5.93 -18.71 -9.48
#